data_AF-A0A5C7M4K2-F1
#
_entry.id   AF-A0A5C7M4K2-F1
#
_cell.length_a   1.000
_cell.length_b   1.000
_cell.length_c   1.000
_cell.angle_alpha   90.00
_cell.angle_beta   90.00
_cell.angle_gamma   90.00
#
_symmetry.space_group_name_H-M   'P 1'
#
loop_
_entity.id
_entity.type
_entity.pdbx_description
1 polymer ?
#
loop_
_entity_poly.entity_id
_entity_poly.type
_entity_poly.pdbx_seq_one_letter_code
_entity_poly.pdbx_strand_id
1 'polypeptide(L)'
;MTTETFEFQGESATTHYVAIFRVADGYVLDWDDDTFKAFGSATEKAVEVTDEIAIGGSGKSLFSLDVDLATLNNTSTPGEFLLSWFTDAAATELVSQALLFTVTSGDLISELAESIAELTGDPGATPTLSEAVMLLYMKARNKLEIHKSPALEKIHNNAGTVILQQTLDDNGDRFQKGQVAAP
;
A
#
# COMPACT_ATOMS: atom_id res chain seq x y z
N MET A 1 -9.05 2.52 6.47
CA MET A 1 -8.75 1.33 5.65
C MET A 1 -9.08 1.71 4.23
N THR A 2 -8.20 1.38 3.28
CA THR A 2 -8.39 1.76 1.87
C THR A 2 -9.27 0.70 1.24
N THR A 3 -10.50 1.06 0.92
CA THR A 3 -11.46 0.20 0.23
C THR A 3 -11.41 0.50 -1.26
N GLU A 4 -11.39 -0.54 -2.09
CA GLU A 4 -11.51 -0.43 -3.55
C GLU A 4 -12.85 -1.03 -3.99
N THR A 5 -13.56 -0.34 -4.88
CA THR A 5 -14.82 -0.81 -5.46
C THR A 5 -14.56 -1.45 -6.82
N PHE A 6 -14.96 -2.71 -6.99
CA PHE A 6 -14.89 -3.43 -8.25
C PHE A 6 -16.29 -3.56 -8.86
N GLU A 7 -16.38 -3.32 -10.17
CA GLU A 7 -17.67 -3.28 -10.88
C GLU A 7 -17.71 -4.27 -12.06
N PHE A 8 -18.88 -4.85 -12.30
CA PHE A 8 -19.15 -5.76 -13.42
C PHE A 8 -20.57 -5.62 -13.97
N GLN A 9 -20.74 -5.71 -15.29
CA GLN A 9 -22.05 -5.75 -15.93
C GLN A 9 -22.48 -7.19 -16.22
N GLY A 10 -23.44 -7.70 -15.44
CA GLY A 10 -23.93 -9.08 -15.49
C GLY A 10 -25.37 -9.19 -15.98
N GLU A 11 -25.86 -10.43 -16.12
CA GLU A 11 -27.28 -10.69 -16.37
C GLU A 11 -28.11 -10.27 -15.15
N SER A 12 -29.15 -9.49 -15.42
CA SER A 12 -30.11 -9.07 -14.40
C SER A 12 -30.88 -10.29 -13.87
N ALA A 13 -31.28 -10.25 -12.60
CA ALA A 13 -31.94 -11.35 -11.88
C ALA A 13 -31.11 -12.65 -11.77
N THR A 14 -29.82 -12.60 -12.10
CA THR A 14 -28.85 -13.65 -11.79
C THR A 14 -28.02 -13.20 -10.59
N THR A 15 -27.85 -14.07 -9.61
CA THR A 15 -26.90 -13.82 -8.51
C THR A 15 -25.49 -14.02 -9.04
N HIS A 16 -24.63 -13.05 -8.80
CA HIS A 16 -23.21 -13.15 -9.12
C HIS A 16 -22.38 -13.22 -7.85
N TYR A 17 -21.20 -13.80 -7.97
CA TYR A 17 -20.24 -13.96 -6.91
C TYR A 17 -18.85 -13.52 -7.37
N VAL A 18 -18.01 -13.11 -6.43
CA VAL A 18 -16.62 -12.72 -6.71
C VAL A 18 -15.67 -13.56 -5.89
N ALA A 19 -14.64 -14.10 -6.55
CA ALA A 19 -13.47 -14.69 -5.90
C ALA A 19 -12.21 -13.90 -6.25
N ILE A 20 -11.30 -13.78 -5.29
CA ILE A 20 -10.01 -13.12 -5.45
C ILE A 20 -8.90 -14.14 -5.25
N PHE A 21 -8.02 -14.25 -6.24
CA PHE A 21 -6.89 -15.17 -6.23
C PHE A 21 -5.59 -14.39 -6.11
N ARG A 22 -4.69 -14.85 -5.26
CA ARG A 22 -3.32 -14.36 -5.21
C ARG A 22 -2.51 -15.03 -6.32
N VAL A 23 -1.88 -14.23 -7.18
CA VAL A 23 -1.19 -14.75 -8.37
C VAL A 23 0.05 -15.57 -8.01
N ALA A 24 0.74 -15.20 -6.92
CA ALA A 24 2.00 -15.83 -6.53
C ALA A 24 1.89 -17.34 -6.27
N ASP A 25 0.76 -17.80 -5.72
CA ASP A 25 0.55 -19.19 -5.31
C ASP A 25 -0.80 -19.78 -5.74
N GLY A 26 -1.66 -18.99 -6.39
CA GLY A 26 -2.99 -19.39 -6.83
C GLY A 26 -3.98 -19.62 -5.68
N TYR A 27 -3.67 -19.15 -4.46
CA TYR A 27 -4.58 -19.27 -3.33
C TYR A 27 -5.76 -18.32 -3.49
N VAL A 28 -6.91 -18.72 -2.97
CA VAL A 28 -8.13 -17.91 -2.97
C VAL A 28 -8.31 -17.27 -1.59
N LEU A 29 -8.82 -16.05 -1.56
CA LEU A 29 -9.29 -15.43 -0.32
C LEU A 29 -10.48 -16.22 0.23
N ASP A 30 -10.39 -16.66 1.47
CA ASP A 30 -11.52 -17.22 2.22
C ASP A 30 -12.23 -16.07 2.94
N TRP A 31 -13.45 -15.74 2.51
CA TRP A 31 -14.21 -14.60 3.02
C TRP A 31 -14.75 -14.81 4.44
N ASP A 32 -14.72 -16.06 4.96
CA ASP A 32 -15.12 -16.38 6.34
C ASP A 32 -14.10 -15.90 7.38
N ASP A 33 -12.81 -15.89 7.03
CA ASP A 33 -11.73 -15.57 7.97
C ASP A 33 -10.63 -14.66 7.43
N ASP A 34 -10.83 -14.06 6.25
CA ASP A 34 -9.91 -13.11 5.64
C ASP A 34 -8.50 -13.68 5.38
N THR A 35 -8.37 -15.00 5.20
CA THR A 35 -7.08 -15.64 4.91
C THR A 35 -7.02 -16.29 3.53
N PHE A 36 -5.83 -16.26 2.92
CA PHE A 36 -5.59 -16.97 1.66
C PHE A 36 -5.37 -18.45 1.90
N LYS A 37 -6.15 -19.29 1.22
CA LYS A 37 -6.08 -20.76 1.32
C LYS A 37 -6.02 -21.39 -0.06
N ALA A 38 -5.53 -22.64 -0.11
CA ALA A 38 -5.70 -23.46 -1.30
C ALA A 38 -7.19 -23.57 -1.65
N PHE A 39 -7.52 -23.53 -2.94
CA PHE A 39 -8.92 -23.47 -3.39
C PHE A 39 -9.82 -24.52 -2.75
N GLY A 40 -9.38 -25.78 -2.66
CA GLY A 40 -10.18 -26.86 -2.05
C GLY A 40 -10.37 -26.76 -0.52
N SER A 41 -9.59 -25.92 0.16
CA SER A 41 -9.56 -25.77 1.61
C SER A 41 -10.30 -24.52 2.12
N ALA A 42 -10.66 -23.59 1.23
CA ALA A 42 -11.43 -22.40 1.58
C ALA A 42 -12.91 -22.72 1.78
N THR A 43 -13.47 -22.25 2.90
CA THR A 43 -14.87 -22.47 3.30
C THR A 43 -15.79 -21.58 2.47
N GLU A 44 -15.48 -20.29 2.39
CA GLU A 44 -16.21 -19.29 1.62
C GLU A 44 -15.30 -18.69 0.54
N LYS A 45 -15.33 -19.28 -0.66
CA LYS A 45 -14.39 -18.96 -1.77
C LYS A 45 -14.79 -17.72 -2.55
N ALA A 46 -16.08 -17.41 -2.53
CA ALA A 46 -16.65 -16.30 -3.25
C ALA A 46 -17.80 -15.69 -2.45
N VAL A 47 -17.92 -14.37 -2.52
CA VAL A 47 -18.96 -13.59 -1.84
C VAL A 47 -19.98 -13.10 -2.84
N GLU A 48 -21.25 -13.06 -2.43
CA GLU A 48 -22.35 -12.51 -3.22
C GLU A 48 -22.16 -11.00 -3.42
N VAL A 49 -22.41 -10.51 -4.64
CA VAL A 49 -22.28 -9.08 -4.98
C VAL A 49 -23.63 -8.38 -5.08
N THR A 50 -23.63 -7.08 -4.81
CA THR A 50 -24.88 -6.29 -4.80
C THR A 50 -25.23 -5.82 -6.21
N ASP A 51 -26.50 -5.96 -6.61
CA ASP A 51 -27.04 -5.30 -7.81
C ASP A 51 -27.30 -3.82 -7.49
N GLU A 52 -26.56 -2.91 -8.12
CA GLU A 52 -26.71 -1.48 -7.86
C GLU A 52 -27.72 -0.81 -8.79
N ILE A 53 -27.70 -1.16 -10.08
CA ILE A 53 -28.44 -0.44 -11.11
C ILE A 53 -28.90 -1.40 -12.21
N ALA A 54 -30.22 -1.50 -12.39
CA ALA A 54 -30.80 -2.10 -13.58
C ALA A 54 -30.60 -1.19 -14.80
N ILE A 55 -29.84 -1.64 -15.79
CA ILE A 55 -29.60 -0.89 -17.03
C ILE A 55 -30.77 -1.17 -17.97
N GLY A 56 -31.82 -0.35 -17.84
CA GLY A 56 -33.14 -0.56 -18.45
C GLY A 56 -33.11 -1.00 -19.93
N GLY A 57 -33.86 -2.06 -20.24
CA GLY A 57 -34.08 -2.57 -21.60
C GLY A 57 -33.00 -3.50 -22.15
N SER A 58 -31.89 -3.71 -21.43
CA SER A 58 -30.77 -4.57 -21.88
C SER A 58 -30.79 -5.99 -21.33
N GLY A 59 -31.58 -6.26 -20.29
CA GLY A 59 -31.50 -7.50 -19.51
C GLY A 59 -30.23 -7.61 -18.66
N LYS A 60 -29.50 -6.49 -18.46
CA LYS A 60 -28.26 -6.42 -17.67
C LYS A 60 -28.39 -5.51 -16.46
N SER A 61 -27.60 -5.79 -15.44
CA SER A 61 -27.44 -5.00 -14.21
C SER A 61 -25.95 -4.70 -13.97
N LEU A 62 -25.65 -3.59 -13.28
CA LEU A 62 -24.32 -3.31 -12.76
C LEU A 62 -24.21 -3.90 -11.34
N PHE A 63 -23.17 -4.68 -11.12
CA PHE A 63 -22.84 -5.29 -9.83
C PHE A 63 -21.58 -4.66 -9.27
N SER A 64 -21.54 -4.43 -7.97
CA SER A 64 -20.38 -3.86 -7.27
C SER A 64 -19.96 -4.72 -6.06
N LEU A 65 -18.68 -4.65 -5.74
CA LEU A 65 -18.10 -5.19 -4.51
C LEU A 65 -17.04 -4.25 -3.98
N ASP A 66 -17.19 -3.89 -2.70
CA ASP A 66 -16.17 -3.18 -1.94
C ASP A 66 -15.23 -4.17 -1.26
N VAL A 67 -13.92 -4.00 -1.46
CA VAL A 67 -12.89 -4.88 -0.88
C VAL A 67 -11.91 -4.07 -0.05
N ASP A 68 -11.64 -4.51 1.18
CA ASP A 68 -10.57 -3.96 2.00
C ASP A 68 -9.20 -4.42 1.47
N LEU A 69 -8.42 -3.48 0.94
CA LEU A 69 -7.10 -3.78 0.40
C LEU A 69 -6.11 -4.25 1.48
N ALA A 70 -6.33 -3.91 2.75
CA ALA A 70 -5.51 -4.38 3.86
C ALA A 70 -5.69 -5.89 4.12
N THR A 71 -6.89 -6.42 3.86
CA THR A 71 -7.18 -7.86 3.92
C THR A 71 -6.48 -8.60 2.78
N LEU A 72 -6.45 -8.02 1.57
CA LEU A 72 -5.79 -8.62 0.42
C LEU A 72 -4.28 -8.70 0.58
N ASN A 73 -3.66 -7.61 1.07
CA ASN A 73 -2.21 -7.57 1.26
C ASN A 73 -1.84 -6.87 2.55
N ASN A 74 -1.57 -7.67 3.58
CA ASN A 74 -1.06 -7.23 4.88
C ASN A 74 0.47 -7.31 5.00
N THR A 75 1.17 -7.61 3.91
CA THR A 75 2.63 -7.73 3.89
C THR A 75 3.28 -6.43 3.44
N SER A 76 4.59 -6.29 3.62
CA SER A 76 5.37 -5.14 3.10
C SER A 76 5.61 -5.19 1.59
N THR A 77 5.39 -6.34 0.97
CA THR A 77 5.69 -6.54 -0.44
C THR A 77 4.46 -6.34 -1.30
N PRO A 78 4.54 -5.66 -2.46
CA PRO A 78 3.43 -5.60 -3.41
C PRO A 78 2.95 -7.00 -3.80
N GLY A 79 1.63 -7.20 -3.75
CA GLY A 79 0.97 -8.44 -4.15
C GLY A 79 0.17 -8.25 -5.43
N GLU A 80 0.25 -9.21 -6.35
CA GLU A 80 -0.61 -9.27 -7.53
C GLU A 80 -1.80 -10.20 -7.27
N PHE A 81 -2.98 -9.73 -7.66
CA PHE A 81 -4.25 -10.39 -7.42
C PHE A 81 -5.10 -10.43 -8.68
N LEU A 82 -5.87 -11.50 -8.79
CA LEU A 82 -6.79 -11.76 -9.88
C LEU A 82 -8.21 -11.83 -9.32
N LEU A 83 -9.09 -10.92 -9.73
CA LEU A 83 -10.49 -10.91 -9.35
C LEU A 83 -11.32 -11.53 -10.46
N SER A 84 -12.15 -12.52 -10.16
CA SER A 84 -13.01 -13.22 -11.14
C SER A 84 -14.46 -13.28 -10.68
N TRP A 85 -15.39 -13.25 -11.65
CA TRP A 85 -16.83 -13.22 -11.42
C TRP A 85 -17.49 -14.55 -11.80
N PHE A 86 -18.40 -15.04 -10.96
CA PHE A 86 -19.03 -16.36 -11.05
C PHE A 86 -20.56 -16.30 -10.89
N THR A 87 -21.28 -17.32 -11.35
CA THR A 87 -22.72 -17.50 -11.09
C THR A 87 -23.01 -18.32 -9.84
N ASP A 88 -21.99 -18.91 -9.22
CA ASP A 88 -22.13 -19.78 -8.05
C ASP A 88 -21.13 -19.45 -6.92
N ALA A 89 -21.56 -19.65 -5.68
CA ALA A 89 -20.74 -19.43 -4.48
C ALA A 89 -19.52 -20.37 -4.39
N ALA A 90 -19.52 -21.49 -5.12
CA ALA A 90 -18.39 -22.41 -5.15
C ALA A 90 -17.29 -21.98 -6.12
N ALA A 91 -17.49 -20.87 -6.85
CA ALA A 91 -16.57 -20.32 -7.85
C ALA A 91 -16.20 -21.34 -8.94
N THR A 92 -17.20 -22.03 -9.50
CA THR A 92 -17.00 -23.09 -10.51
C THR A 92 -17.48 -22.70 -11.90
N GLU A 93 -18.44 -21.78 -12.01
CA GLU A 93 -19.02 -21.30 -13.25
C GLU A 93 -18.61 -19.84 -13.50
N LEU A 94 -17.56 -19.64 -14.30
CA LEU A 94 -17.01 -18.32 -14.62
C LEU A 94 -17.92 -17.54 -15.58
N VAL A 95 -18.21 -16.28 -15.26
CA VAL A 95 -19.10 -15.41 -16.04
C VAL A 95 -18.33 -14.36 -16.84
N SER A 96 -17.26 -13.80 -16.28
CA SER A 96 -16.57 -12.65 -16.89
C SER A 96 -15.10 -12.54 -16.49
N GLN A 97 -14.37 -11.72 -17.25
CA GLN A 97 -12.92 -11.59 -17.26
C GLN A 97 -12.33 -11.31 -15.90
N ALA A 98 -11.22 -11.99 -15.70
CA ALA A 98 -10.37 -11.86 -14.55
C ALA A 98 -9.64 -10.50 -14.59
N LEU A 99 -9.87 -9.63 -13.61
CA LEU A 99 -9.15 -8.35 -13.47
C LEU A 99 -7.85 -8.60 -12.70
N LEU A 100 -6.71 -8.31 -13.33
CA LEU A 100 -5.41 -8.34 -12.67
C LEU A 100 -5.11 -6.96 -12.09
N PHE A 101 -4.79 -6.89 -10.80
CA PHE A 101 -4.43 -5.66 -10.11
C PHE A 101 -3.31 -5.90 -9.09
N THR A 102 -2.61 -4.83 -8.71
CA THR A 102 -1.53 -4.87 -7.73
C THR A 102 -1.95 -4.09 -6.50
N VAL A 103 -1.89 -4.73 -5.33
CA VAL A 103 -2.04 -4.04 -4.04
C VAL A 103 -0.66 -3.80 -3.48
N THR A 104 -0.22 -2.54 -3.51
CA THR A 104 0.95 -2.10 -2.74
C THR A 104 0.48 -1.87 -1.32
N SER A 105 1.13 -2.51 -0.35
CA SER A 105 0.95 -2.11 1.04
C SER A 105 1.35 -0.65 1.21
N GLY A 106 0.90 -0.02 2.29
CA GLY A 106 1.27 1.34 2.68
C GLY A 106 2.77 1.56 2.91
N ASP A 107 3.63 0.67 2.45
CA ASP A 107 5.08 0.68 2.58
C ASP A 107 5.73 1.91 1.98
N LEU A 108 5.15 2.55 0.97
CA LEU A 108 5.64 3.89 0.57
C LEU A 108 5.55 4.90 1.70
N ILE A 109 4.55 4.79 2.59
CA ILE A 109 4.42 5.63 3.78
C ILE A 109 5.33 5.11 4.90
N SER A 110 5.49 3.79 5.05
CA SER A 110 6.39 3.20 6.06
C SER A 110 7.87 3.48 5.76
N GLU A 111 8.33 3.19 4.55
CA GLU A 111 9.69 3.48 4.06
C GLU A 111 9.98 4.98 4.07
N LEU A 112 8.97 5.80 3.71
CA LEU A 112 9.07 7.25 3.84
C LEU A 112 9.18 7.66 5.32
N ALA A 113 8.39 7.07 6.23
CA ALA A 113 8.46 7.34 7.65
C ALA A 113 9.79 6.90 8.27
N GLU A 114 10.34 5.76 7.89
CA GLU A 114 11.66 5.28 8.30
C GLU A 114 12.77 6.18 7.75
N SER A 115 12.72 6.53 6.46
CA SER A 115 13.66 7.46 5.86
C SER A 115 13.60 8.84 6.51
N ILE A 116 12.41 9.33 6.87
CA ILE A 116 12.23 10.58 7.65
C ILE A 116 12.84 10.44 9.04
N ALA A 117 12.54 9.35 9.75
CA ALA A 117 13.08 9.11 11.09
C ALA A 117 14.62 9.07 11.09
N GLU A 118 15.22 8.46 10.06
CA GLU A 118 16.67 8.42 9.88
C GLU A 118 17.28 9.78 9.53
N LEU A 119 16.48 10.69 8.93
CA LEU A 119 16.87 12.06 8.61
C LEU A 119 16.69 13.03 9.78
N THR A 120 15.70 12.82 10.63
CA THR A 120 15.37 13.73 11.74
C THR A 120 15.97 13.30 13.07
N GLY A 121 16.48 12.08 13.19
CA GLY A 121 17.27 11.60 14.32
C GLY A 121 16.57 11.52 15.70
N ASP A 122 15.30 11.93 15.85
CA ASP A 122 14.57 11.97 17.14
C ASP A 122 13.04 12.24 16.97
N PRO A 123 12.16 11.93 17.96
CA PRO A 123 10.71 12.17 17.93
C PRO A 123 10.38 13.62 18.32
N GLY A 124 11.00 14.58 17.64
CA GLY A 124 10.49 15.94 17.57
C GLY A 124 9.13 15.97 16.86
N ALA A 125 8.48 17.14 16.80
CA ALA A 125 7.23 17.30 16.07
C ALA A 125 7.36 16.66 14.69
N THR A 126 6.56 15.62 14.43
CA THR A 126 6.60 14.87 13.18
C THR A 126 6.52 15.87 12.02
N PRO A 127 7.51 15.91 11.12
CA PRO A 127 7.47 16.84 10.00
C PRO A 127 6.22 16.57 9.16
N THR A 128 5.64 17.63 8.60
CA THR A 128 4.53 17.46 7.66
C THR A 128 5.01 16.70 6.41
N LEU A 129 4.12 16.02 5.70
CA LEU A 129 4.46 15.25 4.49
C LEU A 129 5.22 16.10 3.45
N SER A 130 4.84 17.38 3.31
CA SER A 130 5.53 18.33 2.44
C SER A 130 6.96 18.63 2.90
N GLU A 131 7.20 18.75 4.19
CA GLU A 131 8.53 19.00 4.75
C GLU A 131 9.42 17.76 4.65
N ALA A 132 8.85 16.59 4.91
CA ALA A 132 9.52 15.30 4.76
C ALA A 132 10.02 15.05 3.34
N VAL A 133 9.15 15.20 2.34
CA VAL A 133 9.51 15.04 0.93
C VAL A 133 10.53 16.11 0.52
N MET A 134 10.39 17.34 1.02
CA MET A 134 11.37 18.39 0.80
C MET A 134 12.74 18.02 1.39
N LEU A 135 12.83 17.47 2.60
CA LEU A 135 14.09 17.07 3.21
C LEU A 135 14.80 15.97 2.42
N LEU A 136 14.06 14.93 1.99
CA LEU A 136 14.57 13.88 1.11
C LEU A 136 15.08 14.46 -0.22
N TYR A 137 14.27 15.32 -0.83
CA TYR A 137 14.62 16.00 -2.07
C TYR A 137 15.89 16.86 -1.93
N MET A 138 16.00 17.63 -0.84
CA MET A 138 17.14 18.49 -0.59
C MET A 138 18.40 17.66 -0.28
N LYS A 139 18.31 16.55 0.46
CA LYS A 139 19.45 15.64 0.66
C LYS A 139 19.92 15.00 -0.64
N ALA A 140 18.99 14.60 -1.51
CA ALA A 140 19.32 13.96 -2.78
C ALA A 140 19.86 14.95 -3.83
N ARG A 141 19.38 16.19 -3.83
CA ARG A 141 19.73 17.21 -4.84
C ARG A 141 20.86 18.13 -4.41
N ASN A 142 20.98 18.45 -3.13
CA ASN A 142 21.92 19.45 -2.64
C ASN A 142 23.13 18.83 -1.96
N LYS A 143 24.08 19.71 -1.65
CA LYS A 143 25.33 19.35 -1.00
C LYS A 143 25.05 18.82 0.41
N LEU A 144 25.38 17.56 0.64
CA LEU A 144 25.54 16.99 1.97
C LEU A 144 26.95 17.32 2.46
N GLU A 145 27.07 17.99 3.59
CA GLU A 145 28.36 18.26 4.21
C GLU A 145 28.51 17.48 5.51
N ILE A 146 29.58 16.68 5.59
CA ILE A 146 30.01 16.00 6.81
C ILE A 146 31.31 16.66 7.27
N HIS A 147 31.24 17.40 8.36
CA HIS A 147 32.41 18.01 9.00
C HIS A 147 33.00 17.01 9.99
N LYS A 148 34.34 16.87 10.00
CA LYS A 148 35.04 15.95 10.91
C LYS A 148 35.36 16.58 12.28
N SER A 149 35.34 17.92 12.38
CA SER A 149 35.59 18.65 13.61
C SER A 149 35.01 20.07 13.55
N PRO A 150 33.92 20.37 14.26
CA PRO A 150 33.08 19.43 15.02
C PRO A 150 32.40 18.42 14.08
N ALA A 151 32.14 17.21 14.60
CA ALA A 151 31.47 16.15 13.85
C ALA A 151 29.99 16.53 13.61
N LEU A 152 29.69 17.09 12.44
CA LEU A 152 28.37 17.62 12.10
C LEU A 152 27.96 17.17 10.69
N GLU A 153 26.71 16.75 10.53
CA GLU A 153 26.04 16.62 9.24
C GLU A 153 25.15 17.84 9.01
N LYS A 154 25.27 18.44 7.81
CA LYS A 154 24.48 19.59 7.39
C LYS A 154 23.81 19.32 6.05
N ILE A 155 22.51 19.64 5.97
CA ILE A 155 21.74 19.64 4.73
C ILE A 155 21.48 21.08 4.33
N HIS A 156 21.74 21.41 3.07
CA HIS A 156 21.56 22.75 2.52
C HIS A 156 20.33 22.81 1.58
N ASN A 157 19.69 23.98 1.51
CA ASN A 157 18.74 24.29 0.44
C ASN A 157 19.47 24.69 -0.85
N ASN A 158 18.71 24.94 -1.92
CA ASN A 158 19.24 25.33 -3.23
C ASN A 158 19.99 26.68 -3.22
N ALA A 159 19.80 27.50 -2.18
CA ALA A 159 20.50 28.78 -1.98
C ALA A 159 21.79 28.63 -1.14
N GLY A 160 22.14 27.41 -0.72
CA GLY A 160 23.31 27.13 0.12
C GLY A 160 23.09 27.36 1.61
N THR A 161 21.88 27.73 2.05
CA THR A 161 21.55 27.90 3.47
C THR A 161 21.37 26.53 4.13
N VAL A 162 21.95 26.33 5.32
CA VAL A 162 21.69 25.14 6.14
C VAL A 162 20.22 25.13 6.55
N ILE A 163 19.53 24.02 6.33
CA ILE A 163 18.14 23.81 6.75
C ILE A 163 18.03 22.75 7.85
N LEU A 164 19.06 21.93 8.02
CA LEU A 164 19.13 20.89 9.03
C LEU A 164 20.59 20.70 9.45
N GLN A 165 20.83 20.66 10.76
CA GLN A 165 22.13 20.33 11.33
C GLN A 165 21.96 19.26 12.42
N GLN A 166 22.81 18.24 12.38
CA GLN A 166 22.91 17.24 13.45
C GLN A 166 24.35 16.94 13.82
N THR A 167 24.57 16.57 15.07
CA THR A 167 25.87 16.10 15.55
C THR A 167 26.05 14.64 15.17
N LEU A 168 27.25 14.28 14.73
CA LEU A 168 27.64 12.90 14.50
C LEU A 168 28.59 12.47 15.61
N ASP A 169 28.40 11.28 16.15
CA ASP A 169 29.36 10.61 17.03
C ASP A 169 29.74 9.27 16.40
N ASP A 170 31.01 9.14 15.99
CA ASP A 170 31.57 7.91 15.43
C ASP A 170 32.82 7.57 16.23
N ASN A 171 32.73 6.51 17.03
CA ASN A 171 33.81 6.07 17.89
C ASN A 171 34.47 4.76 17.42
N GLY A 172 34.22 4.33 16.18
CA GLY A 172 34.77 3.12 15.59
C GLY A 172 34.06 1.82 15.96
N ASP A 173 33.28 1.80 17.05
CA ASP A 173 32.42 0.67 17.45
C ASP A 173 30.94 0.94 17.13
N ARG A 174 30.52 2.21 17.22
CA ARG A 174 29.16 2.67 16.94
C ARG A 174 29.17 4.01 16.21
N PHE A 175 28.26 4.15 15.27
CA PHE A 175 27.90 5.41 14.64
C PHE A 175 26.55 5.88 15.21
N GLN A 176 26.50 7.10 15.73
CA GLN A 176 25.32 7.72 16.32
C GLN A 176 25.08 9.09 15.70
N LYS A 177 23.81 9.38 15.39
CA LYS A 177 23.34 10.71 15.02
C LYS A 177 22.66 11.33 16.23
N GLY A 178 23.05 12.55 16.59
CA GLY A 178 22.39 13.34 17.62
C GLY A 178 21.06 13.91 17.11
N GLN A 179 20.25 14.42 18.03
CA GLN A 179 18.98 15.06 17.72
C GLN A 179 19.17 16.20 16.69
N VAL A 180 18.28 16.25 15.71
CA VAL A 180 18.27 17.32 14.72
C VAL A 180 17.88 18.64 15.36
N ALA A 181 18.70 19.67 15.11
CA ALA A 181 18.37 21.05 15.44
C ALA A 181 18.08 21.83 14.15
N ALA A 182 17.05 22.66 14.21
CA ALA A 182 16.96 23.80 13.30
C ALA A 182 18.15 24.74 13.60
N PRO A 183 18.82 25.27 12.57
CA PRO A 183 19.98 26.15 12.74
C PRO A 183 19.65 27.46 13.46
#